data_AF-A0A969YJ15-F1
#
_entry.id   AF-A0A969YJ15-F1
#
_cell.length_a   1.000
_cell.length_b   1.000
_cell.length_c   1.000
_cell.angle_alpha   90.00
_cell.angle_beta   90.00
_cell.angle_gamma   90.00
#
_symmetry.space_group_name_H-M   'P 1'
#
loop_
_entity.id
_entity.type
_entity.pdbx_description
1 polymer ?
#
loop_
_entity_poly.entity_id
_entity_poly.type
_entity_poly.pdbx_seq_one_letter_code
_entity_poly.pdbx_strand_id
1 'polypeptide(L)'
;MKRFLNALVLLAFCIGLYGTGLGEGQATLGVAQVTTEKGTLNLRKEPDGKATILERIPNHSLVRVLSKGDAYWQVQYETETGYAVCDFLTMTDYAEDVLAYRLLYRNNVGDDVLAVKQRLLELGYYREGSTMNNVYNETCVERIKLFQRQNGLKEDGIASAVVQAALFGPSAVSNAEPLPKAVASGFVISSSSDDGTGDTDDTDWNLWMLEHPGVCPCCMGKGCACCNGTGQI
;
A
#
# COMPACT_ATOMS: atom_id res chain seq x y z
N MET A 1 -26.44 -16.16 8.06
CA MET A 1 -25.82 -17.46 8.41
C MET A 1 -25.50 -18.25 7.14
N LYS A 2 -24.38 -17.94 6.47
CA LYS A 2 -23.79 -18.82 5.46
C LYS A 2 -22.28 -18.83 5.71
N ARG A 3 -21.80 -20.03 6.00
CA ARG A 3 -20.51 -20.36 6.58
C ARG A 3 -19.45 -20.23 5.49
N PHE A 4 -18.42 -19.42 5.73
CA PHE A 4 -17.21 -19.42 4.93
C PHE A 4 -16.53 -20.77 5.11
N LEU A 5 -16.29 -21.45 3.99
CA LEU A 5 -15.72 -22.79 3.93
C LEU A 5 -14.24 -22.72 4.29
N ASN A 6 -13.86 -23.58 5.24
CA ASN A 6 -12.51 -23.76 5.77
C ASN A 6 -11.47 -24.06 4.68
N ALA A 7 -10.29 -23.48 4.87
CA ALA A 7 -9.04 -23.87 4.25
C ALA A 7 -8.75 -25.37 4.51
N LEU A 8 -8.70 -26.15 3.44
CA LEU A 8 -8.30 -27.55 3.47
C LEU A 8 -6.78 -27.63 3.31
N VAL A 9 -6.10 -27.83 4.44
CA VAL A 9 -4.72 -28.31 4.50
C VAL A 9 -4.70 -29.76 3.99
N LEU A 10 -4.15 -29.99 2.80
CA LEU A 10 -3.86 -31.33 2.29
C LEU A 10 -2.36 -31.64 2.50
N LEU A 11 -2.11 -32.44 3.54
CA LEU A 11 -0.92 -33.24 3.72
C LEU A 11 -0.77 -34.22 2.55
N ALA A 12 0.35 -34.16 1.83
CA ALA A 12 0.78 -35.24 0.94
C ALA A 12 2.24 -35.59 1.26
N PHE A 13 2.41 -36.66 2.03
CA PHE A 13 3.67 -37.37 2.22
C PHE A 13 3.64 -38.57 1.27
N CYS A 14 4.45 -38.56 0.21
CA CYS A 14 4.71 -39.75 -0.62
C CYS A 14 6.20 -39.80 -0.99
N ILE A 15 6.80 -40.95 -0.67
CA ILE A 15 8.21 -41.31 -0.83
C ILE A 15 8.45 -41.82 -2.27
N GLY A 16 9.58 -41.45 -2.88
CA GLY A 16 10.38 -42.35 -3.72
C GLY A 16 10.29 -42.26 -5.26
N LEU A 17 11.38 -41.75 -5.84
CA LEU A 17 12.08 -42.17 -7.08
C LEU A 17 11.30 -42.29 -8.41
N TYR A 18 11.59 -41.37 -9.35
CA TYR A 18 12.10 -41.57 -10.72
C TYR A 18 11.66 -40.40 -11.63
N GLY A 19 12.64 -39.71 -12.23
CA GLY A 19 12.53 -39.22 -13.61
C GLY A 19 11.85 -37.87 -13.87
N THR A 20 12.72 -36.89 -14.17
CA THR A 20 12.56 -35.80 -15.16
C THR A 20 11.55 -34.68 -14.89
N GLY A 21 12.10 -33.59 -14.31
CA GLY A 21 11.95 -32.25 -14.86
C GLY A 21 10.72 -31.45 -14.45
N LEU A 22 10.80 -30.74 -13.32
CA LEU A 22 10.27 -29.39 -13.13
C LEU A 22 11.18 -28.66 -12.13
N GLY A 23 11.67 -27.48 -12.54
CA GLY A 23 12.54 -26.52 -11.85
C GLY A 23 13.15 -26.91 -10.50
N GLU A 24 14.48 -27.01 -10.44
CA GLU A 24 15.22 -27.05 -9.19
C GLU A 24 14.75 -25.91 -8.28
N GLY A 25 14.11 -26.27 -7.16
CA GLY A 25 13.93 -25.35 -6.05
C GLY A 25 15.32 -25.00 -5.54
N GLN A 26 15.93 -23.96 -6.12
CA GLN A 26 17.23 -23.48 -5.69
C GLN A 26 17.16 -23.22 -4.19
N ALA A 27 18.08 -23.82 -3.44
CA ALA A 27 18.13 -23.66 -2.00
C ALA A 27 18.16 -22.17 -1.67
N THR A 28 17.12 -21.73 -0.97
CA THR A 28 16.95 -20.35 -0.53
C THR A 28 17.48 -20.20 0.89
N LEU A 29 18.12 -19.05 1.15
CA LEU A 29 18.57 -18.63 2.47
C LEU A 29 17.53 -17.73 3.17
N GLY A 30 16.37 -17.51 2.55
CA GLY A 30 15.26 -16.72 3.07
C GLY A 30 15.00 -15.44 2.29
N VAL A 31 14.29 -14.51 2.93
CA VAL A 31 13.88 -13.23 2.34
C VAL A 31 14.69 -12.08 2.92
N ALA A 32 15.12 -11.15 2.08
CA ALA A 32 15.72 -9.89 2.49
C ALA A 32 14.94 -8.69 1.94
N GLN A 33 14.96 -7.58 2.68
CA GLN A 33 14.42 -6.30 2.24
C GLN A 33 15.54 -5.42 1.71
N VAL A 34 15.26 -4.72 0.61
CA VAL A 34 16.11 -3.64 0.09
C VAL A 34 15.94 -2.40 0.97
N THR A 35 17.05 -1.91 1.53
CA THR A 35 17.11 -0.75 2.44
C THR A 35 18.16 0.25 1.95
N THR A 36 17.82 0.99 0.89
CA THR A 36 18.66 2.09 0.39
C THR A 36 18.30 3.41 1.06
N GLU A 37 19.26 4.34 1.19
CA GLU A 37 18.95 5.70 1.66
C GLU A 37 18.04 6.43 0.68
N LYS A 38 18.33 6.31 -0.62
CA LYS A 38 17.57 6.88 -1.73
C LYS A 38 17.70 5.99 -2.97
N GLY A 39 16.68 6.03 -3.83
CA GLY A 39 16.72 5.41 -5.15
C GLY A 39 16.54 3.89 -5.12
N THR A 40 17.14 3.22 -6.10
CA THR A 40 16.99 1.78 -6.35
C THR A 40 18.30 1.03 -6.14
N LEU A 41 18.22 -0.27 -5.88
CA LEU A 41 19.37 -1.17 -5.80
C LEU A 41 19.56 -1.86 -7.16
N ASN A 42 20.78 -1.83 -7.68
CA ASN A 42 21.08 -2.50 -8.96
C ASN A 42 21.22 -4.01 -8.74
N LEU A 43 20.45 -4.79 -9.49
CA LEU A 43 20.64 -6.22 -9.69
C LEU A 43 21.58 -6.42 -10.87
N ARG A 44 22.70 -7.13 -10.67
CA ARG A 44 23.78 -7.25 -11.66
C ARG A 44 23.95 -8.69 -12.12
N LYS A 45 24.47 -8.86 -13.34
CA LYS A 45 24.74 -10.19 -13.90
C LYS A 45 25.85 -10.94 -13.16
N GLU A 46 26.82 -10.21 -12.62
CA GLU A 46 28.00 -10.72 -11.91
C GLU A 46 28.24 -9.89 -10.64
N PRO A 47 28.94 -10.43 -9.62
CA PRO A 47 29.25 -9.73 -8.36
C PRO A 47 30.38 -8.69 -8.53
N ASP A 48 30.21 -7.76 -9.48
CA ASP A 48 31.16 -6.69 -9.80
C ASP A 48 30.41 -5.36 -9.97
N GLY A 49 30.95 -4.28 -9.40
CA GLY A 49 30.40 -2.92 -9.52
C GLY A 49 30.36 -2.36 -10.95
N LYS A 50 31.08 -2.98 -11.89
CA LYS A 50 31.10 -2.65 -13.33
C LYS A 50 30.27 -3.61 -14.18
N ALA A 51 29.75 -4.70 -13.60
CA ALA A 51 28.94 -5.65 -14.34
C ALA A 51 27.64 -5.03 -14.86
N THR A 52 27.12 -5.63 -15.94
CA THR A 52 25.83 -5.26 -16.54
C THR A 52 24.72 -5.29 -15.49
N ILE A 53 23.94 -4.21 -15.45
CA ILE A 53 22.74 -4.10 -14.61
C ILE A 53 21.61 -4.82 -15.35
N LEU A 54 21.06 -5.86 -14.72
CA LEU A 54 19.89 -6.59 -15.18
C LEU A 54 18.61 -5.81 -14.86
N GLU A 55 18.49 -5.34 -13.62
CA GLU A 55 17.30 -4.65 -13.12
C GLU A 55 17.64 -3.64 -12.02
N ARG A 56 16.73 -2.70 -11.76
CA ARG A 56 16.78 -1.73 -10.67
C ARG A 56 15.66 -1.99 -9.68
N ILE A 57 16.01 -2.64 -8.57
CA ILE A 57 15.07 -3.03 -7.52
C ILE A 57 14.68 -1.80 -6.70
N PRO A 58 13.39 -1.44 -6.62
CA PRO A 58 12.94 -0.32 -5.79
C PRO A 58 13.28 -0.51 -4.32
N ASN A 59 13.52 0.59 -3.60
CA ASN A 59 13.65 0.55 -2.14
C ASN A 59 12.40 -0.07 -1.49
N HIS A 60 12.55 -0.73 -0.34
CA HIS A 60 11.52 -1.46 0.38
C HIS A 60 10.97 -2.73 -0.30
N SER A 61 11.45 -3.07 -1.51
CA SER A 61 11.14 -4.35 -2.14
C SER A 61 11.75 -5.51 -1.37
N LEU A 62 11.12 -6.68 -1.47
CA LEU A 62 11.63 -7.91 -0.93
C LEU A 62 12.28 -8.73 -2.05
N VAL A 63 13.36 -9.44 -1.71
CA VAL A 63 14.09 -10.33 -2.61
C VAL A 63 14.28 -11.69 -1.95
N ARG A 64 14.28 -12.74 -2.77
CA ARG A 64 14.67 -14.08 -2.35
C ARG A 64 16.19 -14.15 -2.34
N VAL A 65 16.79 -14.56 -1.22
CA VAL A 65 18.24 -14.70 -1.10
C VAL A 65 18.63 -16.14 -1.43
N LEU A 66 19.53 -16.30 -2.39
CA LEU A 66 19.98 -17.62 -2.88
C LEU A 66 21.37 -17.98 -2.34
N SER A 67 22.25 -16.98 -2.22
CA SER A 67 23.60 -17.14 -1.67
C SER A 67 24.11 -15.83 -1.07
N LYS A 68 24.95 -15.92 -0.04
CA LYS A 68 25.58 -14.77 0.62
C LYS A 68 27.10 -14.79 0.39
N GLY A 69 27.61 -13.71 -0.19
CA GLY A 69 29.04 -13.38 -0.22
C GLY A 69 29.36 -12.14 0.60
N ASP A 70 30.63 -11.73 0.61
CA ASP A 70 31.13 -10.65 1.47
C ASP A 70 30.70 -9.25 1.02
N ALA A 71 30.57 -9.02 -0.29
CA ALA A 71 30.16 -7.73 -0.87
C ALA A 71 28.86 -7.83 -1.68
N TYR A 72 28.60 -9.01 -2.25
CA TYR A 72 27.45 -9.26 -3.11
C TYR A 72 26.73 -10.52 -2.66
N TRP A 73 25.40 -10.44 -2.59
CA TRP A 73 24.54 -11.60 -2.41
C TRP A 73 23.89 -11.94 -3.74
N GLN A 74 23.75 -13.24 -4.01
CA GLN A 74 22.95 -13.70 -5.13
C GLN A 74 21.49 -13.70 -4.67
N VAL A 75 20.65 -12.97 -5.39
CA VAL A 75 19.24 -12.79 -5.07
C VAL A 75 18.37 -12.95 -6.31
N GLN A 76 17.12 -13.32 -6.10
CA GLN A 76 16.08 -13.28 -7.13
C GLN A 76 15.08 -12.17 -6.78
N TYR A 77 14.82 -11.30 -7.76
CA TYR A 77 13.78 -10.29 -7.72
C TYR A 77 12.79 -10.55 -8.85
N GLU A 78 11.54 -10.81 -8.51
CA GLU A 78 10.51 -11.28 -9.44
C GLU A 78 11.00 -12.52 -10.21
N THR A 79 11.26 -12.40 -11.52
CA THR A 79 11.75 -13.49 -12.35
C THR A 79 13.27 -13.48 -12.56
N GLU A 80 13.94 -12.38 -12.24
CA GLU A 80 15.35 -12.17 -12.54
C GLU A 80 16.24 -12.57 -11.37
N THR A 81 17.29 -13.33 -11.68
CA THR A 81 18.32 -13.74 -10.71
C THR A 81 19.64 -13.07 -11.01
N GLY A 82 20.26 -12.48 -10.00
CA GLY A 82 21.53 -11.78 -10.15
C GLY A 82 22.20 -11.50 -8.82
N TYR A 83 23.14 -10.56 -8.83
CA TYR A 83 23.96 -10.17 -7.69
C TYR A 83 23.64 -8.74 -7.27
N ALA A 84 23.38 -8.54 -5.99
CA ALA A 84 23.09 -7.24 -5.39
C ALA A 84 24.04 -6.99 -4.21
N VAL A 85 24.41 -5.73 -3.98
CA VAL A 85 25.33 -5.35 -2.89
C VAL A 85 24.67 -5.63 -1.54
N CYS A 86 25.37 -6.34 -0.64
CA CYS A 86 24.80 -6.80 0.62
C CYS A 86 24.51 -5.70 1.64
N ASP A 87 25.25 -4.58 1.60
CA ASP A 87 25.06 -3.46 2.52
C ASP A 87 23.65 -2.82 2.44
N PHE A 88 22.96 -3.04 1.32
CA PHE A 88 21.60 -2.56 1.10
C PHE A 88 20.54 -3.65 1.28
N LEU A 89 20.91 -4.80 1.83
CA LEU A 89 20.02 -5.92 2.08
C LEU A 89 19.95 -6.22 3.57
N THR A 90 18.74 -6.16 4.12
CA THR A 90 18.47 -6.54 5.50
C THR A 90 17.70 -7.86 5.50
N MET A 91 18.26 -8.89 6.15
CA MET A 91 17.54 -10.16 6.30
C MET A 91 16.25 -9.97 7.09
N THR A 92 15.23 -10.73 6.71
CA THR A 92 13.92 -10.73 7.36
C THR A 92 13.55 -12.14 7.80
N ASP A 93 12.57 -12.25 8.68
CA ASP A 93 11.95 -13.50 9.13
C ASP A 93 10.67 -13.83 8.33
N TYR A 94 10.33 -13.04 7.31
CA TYR A 94 9.17 -13.30 6.48
C TYR A 94 9.30 -14.62 5.70
N ALA A 95 8.19 -15.33 5.61
CA ALA A 95 8.06 -16.48 4.71
C ALA A 95 8.13 -16.02 3.25
N GLU A 96 8.51 -16.91 2.34
CA GLU A 96 8.74 -16.54 0.93
C GLU A 96 7.47 -16.24 0.13
N ASP A 97 6.31 -16.66 0.62
CA ASP A 97 5.01 -16.41 0.00
C ASP A 97 4.69 -14.92 -0.09
N VAL A 98 5.23 -14.11 0.82
CA VAL A 98 5.10 -12.65 0.79
C VAL A 98 5.70 -12.02 -0.49
N LEU A 99 6.61 -12.71 -1.18
CA LEU A 99 7.21 -12.23 -2.44
C LEU A 99 6.19 -12.14 -3.59
N ALA A 100 5.00 -12.72 -3.43
CA ALA A 100 3.91 -12.59 -4.39
C ALA A 100 3.28 -11.17 -4.41
N TYR A 101 3.52 -10.36 -3.38
CA TYR A 101 2.99 -9.00 -3.31
C TYR A 101 3.86 -8.01 -4.09
N ARG A 102 3.25 -7.35 -5.06
CA ARG A 102 3.85 -6.22 -5.78
C ARG A 102 3.97 -5.01 -4.85
N LEU A 103 5.09 -4.29 -4.89
CA LEU A 103 5.25 -3.02 -4.17
C LEU A 103 4.24 -1.97 -4.70
N LEU A 104 3.35 -1.46 -3.84
CA LEU A 104 2.37 -0.43 -4.22
C LEU A 104 2.67 0.91 -3.56
N TYR A 105 2.68 1.96 -4.39
CA TYR A 105 2.91 3.34 -3.97
C TYR A 105 2.07 4.33 -4.80
N ARG A 106 2.14 5.62 -4.47
CA ARG A 106 1.35 6.68 -5.11
C ARG A 106 1.33 6.56 -6.64
N ASN A 107 0.14 6.73 -7.22
CA ASN A 107 -0.16 6.65 -8.65
C ASN A 107 -0.10 5.23 -9.27
N ASN A 108 0.19 4.19 -8.48
CA ASN A 108 0.01 2.83 -8.98
C ASN A 108 -1.46 2.55 -9.26
N VAL A 109 -1.72 1.76 -10.29
CA VAL A 109 -3.06 1.35 -10.69
C VAL A 109 -3.11 -0.17 -10.80
N GLY A 110 -4.21 -0.79 -10.41
CA GLY A 110 -4.39 -2.24 -10.54
C GLY A 110 -5.43 -2.82 -9.59
N ASP A 111 -5.78 -4.08 -9.82
CA ASP A 111 -6.74 -4.81 -8.99
C ASP A 111 -6.18 -5.09 -7.58
N ASP A 112 -4.86 -5.17 -7.45
CA ASP A 112 -4.15 -5.25 -6.17
C ASP A 112 -4.35 -3.99 -5.31
N VAL A 113 -4.30 -2.80 -5.92
CA VAL A 113 -4.64 -1.54 -5.25
C VAL A 113 -6.08 -1.54 -4.77
N LEU A 114 -7.00 -2.05 -5.59
CA LEU A 114 -8.41 -2.16 -5.21
C LEU A 114 -8.59 -3.12 -4.03
N ALA A 115 -7.91 -4.28 -4.05
CA ALA A 115 -7.94 -5.26 -2.96
C ALA A 115 -7.42 -4.67 -1.64
N VAL A 116 -6.30 -3.93 -1.69
CA VAL A 116 -5.75 -3.23 -0.52
C VAL A 116 -6.77 -2.23 0.06
N LYS A 117 -7.41 -1.44 -0.79
CA LYS A 117 -8.41 -0.47 -0.35
C LYS A 117 -9.67 -1.10 0.23
N GLN A 118 -10.15 -2.18 -0.39
CA GLN A 118 -11.29 -2.95 0.12
C GLN A 118 -10.97 -3.51 1.50
N ARG A 119 -9.77 -4.08 1.67
CA ARG A 119 -9.34 -4.60 2.96
C ARG A 119 -9.23 -3.49 4.02
N LEU A 120 -8.70 -2.33 3.67
CA LEU A 120 -8.68 -1.17 4.56
C LEU A 120 -10.09 -0.68 4.93
N LEU A 121 -11.05 -0.76 4.01
CA LEU A 121 -12.45 -0.44 4.30
C LEU A 121 -13.05 -1.41 5.31
N GLU A 122 -12.84 -2.72 5.13
CA GLU A 122 -13.29 -3.76 6.07
C GLU A 122 -12.72 -3.55 7.47
N LEU A 123 -11.48 -3.06 7.56
CA LEU A 123 -10.78 -2.79 8.80
C LEU A 123 -11.11 -1.40 9.40
N GLY A 124 -12.02 -0.64 8.79
CA GLY A 124 -12.49 0.66 9.29
C GLY A 124 -11.54 1.83 9.05
N TYR A 125 -10.52 1.69 8.18
CA TYR A 125 -9.67 2.79 7.74
C TYR A 125 -10.33 3.68 6.68
N TYR A 126 -11.48 3.25 6.16
CA TYR A 126 -12.37 4.07 5.35
C TYR A 126 -13.76 4.15 5.99
N ARG A 127 -14.52 5.18 5.62
CA ARG A 127 -15.93 5.31 6.03
C ARG A 127 -16.75 4.26 5.28
N GLU A 128 -17.74 3.68 5.94
CA GLU A 128 -18.70 2.79 5.28
C GLU A 128 -19.34 3.48 4.07
N GLY A 129 -19.53 2.73 2.98
CA GLY A 129 -20.06 3.27 1.73
C GLY A 129 -19.06 4.04 0.86
N SER A 130 -17.78 4.13 1.25
CA SER A 130 -16.75 4.76 0.40
C SER A 130 -16.57 4.02 -0.94
N THR A 131 -16.69 4.74 -2.05
CA THR A 131 -16.42 4.19 -3.38
C THR A 131 -14.92 4.05 -3.62
N MET A 132 -14.48 2.83 -3.97
CA MET A 132 -13.08 2.54 -4.26
C MET A 132 -12.81 2.53 -5.76
N ASN A 133 -11.75 3.22 -6.17
CA ASN A 133 -11.14 3.06 -7.48
C ASN A 133 -9.83 2.26 -7.35
N ASN A 134 -9.34 1.77 -8.49
CA ASN A 134 -8.12 0.97 -8.59
C ASN A 134 -6.83 1.82 -8.59
N VAL A 135 -6.86 3.07 -8.12
CA VAL A 135 -5.72 4.01 -8.17
C VAL A 135 -5.19 4.32 -6.78
N TYR A 136 -3.89 4.16 -6.54
CA TYR A 136 -3.25 4.43 -5.25
C TYR A 136 -3.07 5.94 -5.07
N ASN A 137 -4.17 6.60 -4.69
CA ASN A 137 -4.26 8.05 -4.52
C ASN A 137 -3.78 8.53 -3.14
N GLU A 138 -3.78 9.84 -2.93
CA GLU A 138 -3.32 10.44 -1.67
C GLU A 138 -4.09 9.96 -0.44
N THR A 139 -5.41 9.81 -0.57
CA THR A 139 -6.23 9.26 0.52
C THR A 139 -5.77 7.84 0.89
N CYS A 140 -5.43 7.01 -0.09
CA CYS A 140 -4.90 5.66 0.13
C CYS A 140 -3.56 5.68 0.86
N VAL A 141 -2.65 6.59 0.48
CA VAL A 141 -1.37 6.79 1.18
C VAL A 141 -1.62 7.09 2.66
N GLU A 142 -2.52 8.03 2.97
CA GLU A 142 -2.84 8.39 4.35
C GLU A 142 -3.51 7.25 5.14
N ARG A 143 -4.36 6.44 4.49
CA ARG A 143 -4.96 5.25 5.15
C ARG A 143 -3.94 4.17 5.44
N ILE A 144 -2.98 3.97 4.53
CA ILE A 144 -1.88 3.03 4.75
C ILE A 144 -0.99 3.51 5.89
N LYS A 145 -0.70 4.81 6.01
CA LYS A 145 0.05 5.34 7.17
C LYS A 145 -0.64 5.07 8.49
N LEU A 146 -1.97 5.24 8.56
CA LEU A 146 -2.75 4.91 9.76
C LEU A 146 -2.66 3.42 10.10
N PHE A 147 -2.79 2.55 9.10
CA PHE A 147 -2.64 1.12 9.29
C PHE A 147 -1.22 0.76 9.76
N GLN A 148 -0.20 1.33 9.12
CA GLN A 148 1.20 1.13 9.50
C GLN A 148 1.44 1.53 10.95
N ARG A 149 1.00 2.72 11.37
CA ARG A 149 1.07 3.19 12.76
C ARG A 149 0.49 2.18 13.74
N GLN A 150 -0.74 1.73 13.49
CA GLN A 150 -1.46 0.85 14.41
C GLN A 150 -0.88 -0.57 14.46
N ASN A 151 -0.12 -0.97 13.45
CA ASN A 151 0.60 -2.24 13.41
C ASN A 151 2.09 -2.09 13.80
N GLY A 152 2.54 -0.91 14.25
CA GLY A 152 3.93 -0.66 14.62
C GLY A 152 4.92 -0.70 13.46
N LEU A 153 4.43 -0.53 12.22
CA LEU A 153 5.22 -0.47 11.00
C LEU A 153 5.62 0.98 10.69
N LYS A 154 6.62 1.14 9.83
CA LYS A 154 7.08 2.46 9.36
C LYS A 154 5.95 3.18 8.60
N GLU A 155 5.60 4.40 9.02
CA GLU A 155 4.53 5.24 8.45
C GLU A 155 4.93 5.95 7.14
N ASP A 156 5.43 5.20 6.15
CA ASP A 156 5.83 5.76 4.85
C ASP A 156 4.69 5.86 3.82
N GLY A 157 3.54 5.23 4.09
CA GLY A 157 2.40 5.19 3.19
C GLY A 157 2.59 4.31 1.95
N ILE A 158 3.61 3.44 1.96
CA ILE A 158 3.92 2.48 0.90
C ILE A 158 3.39 1.11 1.33
N ALA A 159 2.54 0.50 0.50
CA ALA A 159 2.10 -0.88 0.74
C ALA A 159 3.15 -1.84 0.18
N SER A 160 4.27 -1.96 0.90
CA SER A 160 5.27 -3.00 0.65
C SER A 160 4.69 -4.40 0.88
N ALA A 161 5.40 -5.43 0.42
CA ALA A 161 4.98 -6.81 0.62
C ALA A 161 4.74 -7.15 2.10
N VAL A 162 5.53 -6.56 3.00
CA VAL A 162 5.35 -6.67 4.46
C VAL A 162 4.02 -6.07 4.90
N VAL A 163 3.72 -4.84 4.45
CA VAL A 163 2.49 -4.13 4.81
C VAL A 163 1.27 -4.87 4.26
N GLN A 164 1.36 -5.39 3.04
CA GLN A 164 0.29 -6.17 2.43
C GLN A 164 0.10 -7.53 3.13
N ALA A 165 1.17 -8.23 3.49
CA ALA A 165 1.09 -9.46 4.26
C ALA A 165 0.42 -9.22 5.64
N ALA A 166 0.76 -8.12 6.31
CA ALA A 166 0.11 -7.73 7.56
C ALA A 166 -1.38 -7.37 7.35
N LEU A 167 -1.69 -6.67 6.25
CA LEU A 167 -3.05 -6.20 5.93
C LEU A 167 -4.01 -7.36 5.58
N PHE A 168 -3.53 -8.35 4.83
CA PHE A 168 -4.31 -9.53 4.44
C PHE A 168 -4.22 -10.66 5.46
N GLY A 169 -3.28 -10.56 6.41
CA GLY A 169 -3.11 -11.54 7.48
C GLY A 169 -4.26 -11.56 8.50
N PRO A 170 -4.37 -12.63 9.29
CA PRO A 170 -5.38 -12.76 10.34
C PRO A 170 -5.15 -11.79 11.51
N SER A 171 -3.93 -11.30 11.68
CA SER A 171 -3.52 -10.38 12.75
C SER A 171 -3.65 -8.89 12.37
N ALA A 172 -4.30 -8.57 11.26
CA ALA A 172 -4.49 -7.20 10.82
C ALA A 172 -5.26 -6.37 11.88
N VAL A 173 -4.64 -5.30 12.37
CA VAL A 173 -5.25 -4.42 13.37
C VAL A 173 -6.31 -3.53 12.72
N SER A 174 -7.55 -3.62 13.19
CA SER A 174 -8.64 -2.72 12.80
C SER A 174 -8.42 -1.31 13.35
N ASN A 175 -8.90 -0.32 12.61
CA ASN A 175 -8.73 1.08 12.97
C ASN A 175 -9.47 1.41 14.28
N ALA A 176 -8.72 1.84 15.31
CA ALA A 176 -9.25 2.37 16.56
C ALA A 176 -9.25 3.91 16.62
N GLU A 177 -8.56 4.58 15.68
CA GLU A 177 -8.41 6.03 15.65
C GLU A 177 -9.52 6.72 14.84
N PRO A 178 -9.95 7.93 15.24
CA PRO A 178 -10.88 8.71 14.45
C PRO A 178 -10.24 9.04 13.10
N LEU A 179 -10.97 8.75 12.02
CA LEU A 179 -10.49 9.02 10.67
C LEU A 179 -10.20 10.52 10.50
N PRO A 180 -9.07 10.89 9.86
CA PRO A 180 -8.75 12.28 9.55
C PRO A 180 -9.96 12.98 8.91
N LYS A 181 -10.27 14.19 9.40
CA LYS A 181 -11.25 15.07 8.76
C LYS A 181 -10.85 15.24 7.29
N ALA A 182 -11.83 15.24 6.39
CA ALA A 182 -11.56 15.47 4.98
C ALA A 182 -10.86 16.83 4.84
N VAL A 183 -9.56 16.80 4.63
CA VAL A 183 -8.79 18.01 4.32
C VAL A 183 -9.14 18.35 2.90
N ALA A 184 -9.90 19.44 2.72
CA ALA A 184 -10.03 20.10 1.43
C ALA A 184 -8.60 20.34 0.93
N SER A 185 -8.23 19.68 -0.18
CA SER A 185 -6.95 19.95 -0.83
C SER A 185 -6.93 21.44 -1.13
N GLY A 186 -6.06 22.18 -0.43
CA GLY A 186 -6.17 23.61 -0.26
C GLY A 186 -6.30 24.38 -1.57
N PHE A 187 -7.45 24.99 -1.78
CA PHE A 187 -7.51 26.27 -2.47
C PHE A 187 -7.04 27.30 -1.45
N VAL A 188 -5.82 27.80 -1.63
CA VAL A 188 -5.31 28.93 -0.86
C VAL A 188 -6.15 30.14 -1.30
N ILE A 189 -7.16 30.53 -0.52
CA ILE A 189 -7.67 31.90 -0.64
C ILE A 189 -6.59 32.77 -0.03
N SER A 190 -5.71 33.29 -0.89
CA SER A 190 -5.00 34.52 -0.59
C SER A 190 -6.06 35.58 -0.37
N SER A 191 -6.28 35.97 0.89
CA SER A 191 -7.07 37.14 1.24
C SER A 191 -6.36 38.38 0.69
N SER A 192 -6.64 38.75 -0.55
CA SER A 192 -6.47 40.12 -1.00
C SER A 192 -7.63 40.91 -0.41
N SER A 193 -7.29 41.82 0.49
CA SER A 193 -8.13 42.88 1.01
C SER A 193 -8.90 43.54 -0.15
N ASP A 194 -10.23 43.61 -0.05
CA ASP A 194 -10.96 44.68 -0.72
C ASP A 194 -12.31 44.95 -0.05
N ASP A 195 -12.67 46.21 -0.15
CA ASP A 195 -13.62 46.98 0.65
C ASP A 195 -15.09 46.55 0.53
N GLY A 196 -15.77 46.64 1.68
CA GLY A 196 -17.10 47.23 1.87
C GLY A 196 -18.23 46.93 0.88
N THR A 197 -19.26 46.25 1.36
CA THR A 197 -20.62 46.80 1.59
C THR A 197 -21.51 45.68 2.13
N GLY A 198 -22.29 45.97 3.16
CA GLY A 198 -23.08 44.96 3.87
C GLY A 198 -24.38 44.58 3.15
N ASP A 199 -24.88 43.39 3.47
CA ASP A 199 -26.30 43.12 3.61
C ASP A 199 -26.53 41.88 4.50
N THR A 200 -27.71 41.82 5.10
CA THR A 200 -28.04 41.14 6.37
C THR A 200 -28.19 39.60 6.36
N ASP A 201 -27.93 39.03 7.56
CA ASP A 201 -28.41 37.78 8.16
C ASP A 201 -27.56 36.49 8.03
N ASP A 202 -26.49 36.43 8.84
CA ASP A 202 -25.61 35.26 9.03
C ASP A 202 -26.20 34.17 9.97
N THR A 203 -27.50 34.23 10.32
CA THR A 203 -28.11 33.30 11.30
C THR A 203 -28.82 32.10 10.69
N ASP A 204 -29.08 32.09 9.37
CA ASP A 204 -29.88 31.04 8.71
C ASP A 204 -29.06 29.80 8.30
N TRP A 205 -27.74 29.96 8.11
CA TRP A 205 -26.89 28.88 7.60
C TRP A 205 -26.59 27.75 8.59
N ASN A 206 -26.48 28.06 9.88
CA ASN A 206 -26.19 27.06 10.91
C ASN A 206 -27.39 26.16 11.21
N LEU A 207 -28.62 26.69 11.11
CA LEU A 207 -29.85 25.91 11.25
C LEU A 207 -30.08 25.01 10.03
N TRP A 208 -29.85 25.52 8.83
CA TRP A 208 -29.96 24.74 7.60
C TRP A 208 -29.00 23.53 7.57
N MET A 209 -27.76 23.71 8.07
CA MET A 209 -26.77 22.63 8.18
C MET A 209 -27.15 21.52 9.18
N LEU A 210 -27.92 21.84 10.23
CA LEU A 210 -28.43 20.86 11.19
C LEU A 210 -29.59 20.04 10.63
N GLU A 211 -30.41 20.65 9.75
CA GLU A 211 -31.55 19.98 9.11
C GLU A 211 -31.16 19.17 7.86
N HIS A 212 -29.99 19.43 7.26
CA HIS A 212 -29.52 18.78 6.03
C HIS A 212 -28.11 18.18 6.18
N PRO A 213 -27.89 17.23 7.11
CA PRO A 213 -26.58 16.65 7.35
C PRO A 213 -26.08 15.87 6.12
N GLY A 214 -24.87 16.17 5.67
CA GLY A 214 -24.24 15.52 4.52
C GLY A 214 -24.58 16.13 3.17
N VAL A 215 -25.41 17.18 3.11
CA VAL A 215 -25.71 17.90 1.85
C VAL A 215 -24.67 19.00 1.64
N CYS A 216 -24.10 19.06 0.43
CA CYS A 216 -23.10 20.07 0.07
C CYS A 216 -23.74 21.47 0.06
N PRO A 217 -23.33 22.39 0.95
CA PRO A 217 -23.94 23.72 1.04
C PRO A 217 -23.75 24.56 -0.23
N CYS A 218 -22.65 24.32 -0.96
CA CYS A 218 -22.28 25.05 -2.17
C CYS A 218 -23.24 24.80 -3.36
N CYS A 219 -23.84 23.60 -3.45
CA CYS A 219 -24.76 23.26 -4.54
C CYS A 219 -26.16 22.88 -4.06
N MET A 220 -26.43 22.95 -2.75
CA MET A 220 -27.68 22.53 -2.13
C MET A 220 -28.14 21.13 -2.59
N GLY A 221 -27.19 20.19 -2.73
CA GLY A 221 -27.49 18.82 -3.17
C GLY A 221 -27.58 18.59 -4.67
N LYS A 222 -27.43 19.63 -5.51
CA LYS A 222 -27.53 19.50 -6.98
C LYS A 222 -26.28 18.97 -7.67
N GLY A 223 -25.17 18.88 -6.94
CA GLY A 223 -23.87 18.53 -7.49
C GLY A 223 -23.14 19.73 -8.09
N CYS A 224 -21.93 19.99 -7.61
CA CYS A 224 -20.98 20.93 -8.21
C CYS A 224 -19.57 20.32 -8.23
N ALA A 225 -18.64 21.01 -8.89
CA ALA A 225 -17.24 20.60 -8.92
C ALA A 225 -16.66 20.40 -7.51
N CYS A 226 -17.09 21.19 -6.52
CA CYS A 226 -16.60 21.12 -5.14
C CYS A 226 -16.97 19.81 -4.42
N CYS A 227 -18.04 19.12 -4.84
CA CYS A 227 -18.44 17.81 -4.32
C CYS A 227 -18.26 16.70 -5.37
N ASN A 228 -17.46 16.91 -6.42
CA ASN A 228 -17.32 15.98 -7.55
C ASN A 228 -18.67 15.54 -8.16
N GLY A 229 -19.65 16.45 -8.20
CA GLY A 229 -20.98 16.19 -8.76
C GLY A 229 -21.92 15.38 -7.86
N THR A 230 -21.51 14.98 -6.65
CA THR A 230 -22.29 14.10 -5.77
C THR A 230 -23.42 14.81 -4.99
N GLY A 231 -23.32 16.13 -4.83
CA GLY A 231 -24.24 16.92 -4.01
C GLY A 231 -24.02 16.76 -2.50
N GLN A 232 -22.98 16.02 -2.07
CA GLN A 232 -22.77 15.64 -0.68
C GLN A 232 -21.39 16.06 -0.16
N ILE A 233 -21.28 16.31 1.16
CA ILE A 233 -20.03 16.66 1.87
C ILE A 233 -19.50 15.50 2.73
#